data_AF-A0A3S4DBF1-F1
#
_entry.id   AF-A0A3S4DBF1-F1
#
_cell.length_a   1.000
_cell.length_b   1.000
_cell.length_c   1.000
_cell.angle_alpha   90.00
_cell.angle_beta   90.00
_cell.angle_gamma   90.00
#
_symmetry.space_group_name_H-M   'P 1'
#
loop_
_entity.id
_entity.type
_entity.pdbx_description
1 polymer ?
#
loop_
_entity_poly.entity_id
_entity_poly.type
_entity_poly.pdbx_seq_one_letter_code
_entity_poly.pdbx_strand_id
1 'polypeptide(L)'
;GPSLPMALGSTESPINLELQALSVEVAGQGMQSRLNISATLPSVATNLAKAEGIALALHSDAFDLKGRTGPISGTVTADKIGLD
;
A
#
# COMPACT_ATOMS: atom_id res chain seq x y z
N GLY A 1 -6.29 8.75 12.51
CA GLY A 1 -7.28 9.69 11.95
C GLY A 1 -8.49 8.92 11.43
N PRO A 2 -9.51 9.61 10.89
CA PRO A 2 -10.61 8.93 10.18
C PRO A 2 -10.06 8.12 8.99
N SER A 3 -10.66 6.97 8.69
CA SER A 3 -10.32 6.18 7.50
C SER A 3 -11.23 6.53 6.34
N LEU A 4 -10.71 6.37 5.13
CA LEU A 4 -11.45 6.46 3.88
C LEU A 4 -11.78 5.04 3.38
N PRO A 5 -13.06 4.65 3.31
CA PRO A 5 -13.45 3.38 2.71
C PRO A 5 -13.21 3.40 1.20
N MET A 6 -12.62 2.33 0.68
CA MET A 6 -12.40 2.12 -0.75
C MET A 6 -12.83 0.71 -1.12
N ALA A 7 -13.64 0.60 -2.18
CA ALA A 7 -14.01 -0.68 -2.76
C ALA A 7 -13.22 -0.89 -4.06
N LEU A 8 -12.45 -1.97 -4.12
CA LEU A 8 -11.72 -2.43 -5.31
C LEU A 8 -12.24 -3.82 -5.72
N GLY A 9 -11.80 -4.31 -6.87
CA GLY A 9 -12.21 -5.62 -7.38
C GLY A 9 -13.52 -5.60 -8.17
N SER A 10 -14.07 -6.77 -8.44
CA SER A 10 -15.36 -6.93 -9.13
C SER A 10 -16.48 -7.17 -8.13
N THR A 11 -17.73 -7.17 -8.61
CA THR A 11 -18.91 -7.51 -7.81
C THR A 11 -18.87 -8.93 -7.26
N GLU A 12 -18.23 -9.86 -7.98
CA GLU A 12 -18.09 -11.26 -7.60
C GLU A 12 -16.95 -11.49 -6.60
N SER A 13 -15.98 -10.58 -6.54
CA SER A 13 -14.80 -10.66 -5.67
C SER A 13 -14.39 -9.26 -5.21
N PRO A 14 -15.21 -8.61 -4.36
CA PRO A 14 -14.90 -7.30 -3.84
C PRO A 14 -13.73 -7.36 -2.87
N ILE A 15 -12.98 -6.27 -2.84
CA ILE A 15 -11.90 -6.00 -1.89
C ILE A 15 -12.23 -4.66 -1.23
N ASN A 16 -12.65 -4.72 0.02
CA ASN A 16 -12.98 -3.54 0.82
C ASN A 16 -11.77 -3.14 1.67
N LEU A 17 -11.32 -1.91 1.52
CA LEU A 17 -10.13 -1.37 2.15
C LEU A 17 -10.52 -0.15 2.97
N GLU A 18 -9.97 -0.02 4.16
CA GLU A 18 -10.00 1.23 4.92
C GLU A 18 -8.63 1.87 4.83
N LEU A 19 -8.50 3.03 4.19
CA LEU A 19 -7.23 3.75 4.11
C LEU A 19 -7.19 4.85 5.16
N GLN A 20 -6.29 4.73 6.13
CA GLN A 20 -6.13 5.76 7.16
C GLN A 20 -5.07 6.79 6.80
N ALA A 21 -3.96 6.34 6.21
CA ALA A 21 -2.86 7.22 5.82
C ALA A 21 -2.17 6.68 4.58
N LEU A 22 -1.76 7.60 3.70
CA LEU A 22 -0.90 7.35 2.56
C LEU A 22 0.09 8.51 2.48
N SER A 23 1.38 8.19 2.38
CA SER A 23 2.43 9.17 2.20
C SER A 23 3.38 8.74 1.10
N VAL A 24 3.86 9.74 0.37
CA VAL A 24 4.86 9.58 -0.68
C VAL A 24 5.94 10.61 -0.46
N GLU A 25 7.19 10.16 -0.46
CA GLU A 25 8.37 10.99 -0.37
C GLU A 25 9.27 10.70 -1.56
N VAL A 26 9.73 11.76 -2.21
CA VAL A 26 10.67 11.67 -3.33
C VAL A 26 11.84 12.57 -3.02
N ALA A 27 13.05 12.03 -3.10
CA ALA A 27 14.29 12.76 -2.93
C ALA A 27 15.25 12.50 -4.09
N GLY A 28 15.98 13.54 -4.51
CA GLY A 28 16.84 13.49 -5.69
C GLY A 28 16.15 13.97 -6.98
N GLN A 29 16.89 13.93 -8.09
CA GLN A 29 16.42 14.34 -9.41
C GLN A 29 16.89 13.35 -10.47
N GLY A 30 16.04 13.06 -11.45
CA GLY A 30 16.41 12.26 -12.62
C GLY A 30 16.16 10.75 -12.44
N MET A 31 16.99 9.94 -13.11
CA MET A 31 16.79 8.51 -13.30
C MET A 31 17.20 7.64 -12.09
N GLN A 32 17.65 8.26 -11.00
CA GLN A 32 18.06 7.58 -9.76
C GLN A 32 17.54 8.37 -8.55
N SER A 33 16.21 8.49 -8.47
CA SER A 33 15.57 9.17 -7.35
C SER A 33 15.27 8.17 -6.24
N ARG A 34 15.40 8.62 -4.99
CA ARG A 34 14.89 7.87 -3.85
C ARG A 34 13.38 8.07 -3.77
N LEU A 35 12.64 6.98 -3.62
CA LEU A 35 11.19 6.96 -3.50
C LEU A 35 10.81 6.14 -2.26
N ASN A 36 10.10 6.76 -1.32
CA ASN A 36 9.46 6.07 -0.20
C ASN A 36 7.94 6.21 -0.35
N ILE A 37 7.21 5.11 -0.21
CA ILE A 37 5.75 5.10 -0.16
C ILE A 37 5.36 4.33 1.09
N SER A 38 4.49 4.88 1.92
CA SER A 38 3.93 4.14 3.04
C SER A 38 2.43 4.33 3.14
N ALA A 39 1.75 3.29 3.60
CA ALA A 39 0.32 3.33 3.84
C ALA A 39 -0.03 2.58 5.12
N THR A 40 -1.07 3.06 5.79
CA THR A 40 -1.66 2.42 6.96
C THR A 40 -3.12 2.15 6.64
N LEU A 41 -3.51 0.88 6.71
CA LEU A 41 -4.87 0.44 6.48
C LEU A 41 -5.40 -0.26 7.74
N PRO A 42 -6.42 0.30 8.42
CA PRO A 42 -7.03 -0.37 9.55
C PRO A 42 -7.59 -1.76 9.19
N SER A 43 -8.11 -1.94 7.98
CA SER A 43 -8.57 -3.25 7.51
C SER A 43 -8.53 -3.41 6.00
N VAL A 44 -8.34 -4.66 5.57
CA VAL A 44 -8.57 -5.15 4.20
C VAL A 44 -9.46 -6.39 4.30
N ALA A 45 -10.61 -6.39 3.64
CA ALA A 45 -11.55 -7.50 3.65
C ALA A 45 -11.87 -7.96 2.22
N THR A 46 -11.84 -9.27 2.02
CA THR A 46 -12.37 -9.95 0.83
C THR A 46 -13.55 -10.83 1.23
N ASN A 47 -14.12 -11.57 0.29
CA ASN A 47 -15.17 -12.55 0.60
C ASN A 47 -14.73 -13.71 1.50
N LEU A 48 -13.41 -13.94 1.65
CA LEU A 48 -12.86 -15.14 2.28
C LEU A 48 -11.93 -14.83 3.47
N ALA A 49 -11.43 -13.60 3.53
CA ALA A 49 -10.41 -13.25 4.50
C ALA A 49 -10.51 -11.78 4.90
N LYS A 50 -10.11 -11.50 6.13
CA LYS A 50 -9.96 -10.14 6.64
C LYS A 50 -8.61 -9.97 7.31
N ALA A 51 -7.84 -9.00 6.87
CA ALA A 51 -6.66 -8.52 7.54
C ALA A 51 -6.97 -7.22 8.30
N GLU A 52 -6.37 -7.04 9.46
CA GLU A 52 -6.51 -5.85 10.30
C GLU A 52 -5.13 -5.32 10.70
N GLY A 53 -5.04 -4.00 10.92
CA GLY A 53 -3.79 -3.34 11.33
C GLY A 53 -2.68 -3.51 10.30
N ILE A 54 -2.95 -3.18 9.04
CA ILE A 54 -1.98 -3.36 7.95
C ILE A 54 -1.08 -2.13 7.84
N ALA A 55 0.23 -2.35 7.79
CA ALA A 55 1.20 -1.34 7.41
C ALA A 55 2.02 -1.79 6.19
N LEU A 56 2.10 -0.88 5.22
CA LEU A 56 2.84 -1.04 3.97
C LEU A 56 3.97 -0.01 3.94
N ALA A 57 5.17 -0.45 3.56
CA ALA A 57 6.28 0.44 3.27
C ALA A 57 6.99 -0.06 2.02
N LEU A 58 7.08 0.78 0.99
CA LEU A 58 7.83 0.55 -0.22
C LEU A 58 8.98 1.56 -0.28
N HIS A 59 10.13 1.12 -0.74
CA HIS A 59 11.34 1.89 -0.80
C HIS A 59 12.15 1.55 -2.05
N SER A 60 12.72 2.59 -2.66
CA SER A 60 13.67 2.51 -3.76
C SER A 60 14.72 3.61 -3.64
N ASP A 61 15.98 3.27 -3.93
CA ASP A 61 17.10 4.22 -4.03
C ASP A 61 17.45 4.57 -5.49
N ALA A 62 16.82 3.93 -6.46
CA ALA A 62 17.20 4.05 -7.88
C ALA A 62 15.96 4.10 -8.80
N PHE A 63 14.92 4.82 -8.38
CA PHE A 63 13.70 4.94 -9.15
C PHE A 63 13.85 6.00 -10.26
N ASP A 64 13.62 5.61 -11.50
CA ASP A 64 13.47 6.53 -12.62
C ASP A 64 12.06 7.09 -12.65
N LEU A 65 11.92 8.36 -12.24
CA LEU A 65 10.63 9.06 -12.22
C LEU A 65 10.03 9.27 -13.61
N LYS A 66 10.86 9.38 -14.66
CA LYS A 66 10.38 9.61 -16.03
C LYS A 66 9.89 8.30 -16.64
N GLY A 67 10.70 7.25 -16.53
CA GLY A 67 10.34 5.90 -16.98
C GLY A 67 9.28 5.24 -16.09
N ARG A 68 9.11 5.70 -14.85
CA ARG A 68 8.31 5.06 -13.79
C ARG A 68 8.75 3.62 -13.53
N THR A 69 10.06 3.39 -13.58
CA THR A 69 10.69 2.07 -13.43
C THR A 69 11.83 2.15 -12.43
N GLY A 70 12.30 1.00 -11.98
CA GLY A 70 13.39 0.89 -11.03
C GLY A 70 13.12 -0.20 -10.00
N PRO A 71 14.16 -0.62 -9.25
CA PRO A 71 13.99 -1.62 -8.21
C PRO A 71 13.13 -1.05 -7.09
N ILE A 72 12.03 -1.71 -6.75
CA ILE A 72 11.24 -1.43 -5.56
C ILE A 72 11.39 -2.61 -4.60
N SER A 73 11.70 -2.30 -3.35
CA SER A 73 11.62 -3.25 -2.24
C SER A 73 10.55 -2.79 -1.26
N GLY A 74 10.03 -3.69 -0.45
CA GLY A 74 9.03 -3.28 0.53
C GLY A 74 8.68 -4.35 1.53
N THR A 75 7.95 -3.90 2.56
CA THR A 75 7.44 -4.73 3.64
C THR A 75 5.95 -4.56 3.75
N VAL A 76 5.28 -5.67 4.08
CA VAL A 76 3.88 -5.70 4.45
C VAL A 76 3.78 -6.38 5.80
N THR A 77 3.05 -5.76 6.71
CA THR A 77 2.73 -6.32 8.02
C THR A 77 1.23 -6.25 8.23
N ALA A 78 0.70 -7.20 8.98
CA ALA A 78 -0.69 -7.21 9.43
C ALA A 78 -0.70 -7.72 10.87
N ASP A 79 -1.43 -7.03 11.74
CA ASP A 79 -1.56 -7.43 13.14
C ASP A 79 -2.37 -8.72 13.27
N LYS A 80 -3.37 -8.90 12.39
CA LYS A 80 -4.25 -10.07 12.38
C LYS A 80 -4.69 -10.41 10.97
N ILE A 81 -4.79 -11.71 10.69
CA ILE A 81 -5.41 -12.27 9.49
C ILE A 81 -6.43 -13.32 9.95
N GLY A 82 -7.69 -13.10 9.62
CA GLY A 82 -8.79 -14.05 9.81
C GLY A 82 -9.23 -14.64 8.47
N LEU A 83 -9.63 -15.91 8.51
CA LEU A 83 -10.24 -16.64 7.40
C LEU A 83 -11.64 -17.08 7.85
N ASP A 84 -12.61 -17.00 6.94
CA ASP A 84 -13.96 -17.57 7.14
C ASP A 84 -14.02 -19.05 6.74
#